data_AF-A0A2P2DHG6-F1
#
_entry.id   AF-A0A2P2DHG6-F1
#
_cell.length_a   1.000
_cell.length_b   1.000
_cell.length_c   1.000
_cell.angle_alpha   90.00
_cell.angle_beta   90.00
_cell.angle_gamma   90.00
#
_symmetry.space_group_name_H-M   'P 1'
#
loop_
_entity.id
_entity.type
_entity.pdbx_description
1 polymer ?
#
loop_
_entity_poly.entity_id
_entity_poly.type
_entity_poly.pdbx_seq_one_letter_code
_entity_poly.pdbx_strand_id
1 'polypeptide(L)'
;MIYDRLDLVLYLLERGVDYKGVMSYTGGSNYGKPNEEKVSLFLVDKLRYKVYGLDTKWYQEKIKIIRFLASQGIDYWKTPIPQTIINRISEMSKTNNWSERKKNEFISKY
;
A
#
# COMPACT_ATOMS: atom_id res chain seq x y z
N MET A 1 -8.93 -4.32 -13.46
CA MET A 1 -8.24 -3.03 -13.17
C MET A 1 -6.74 -3.26 -13.21
N ILE A 2 -5.96 -2.39 -13.86
CA ILE A 2 -4.51 -2.52 -14.10
C ILE A 2 -3.68 -2.69 -12.80
N TYR A 3 -4.19 -2.27 -11.64
CA TYR A 3 -3.48 -2.30 -10.35
C TYR A 3 -3.26 -3.70 -9.73
N ASP A 4 -3.83 -4.77 -10.30
CA ASP A 4 -3.52 -6.15 -9.89
C ASP A 4 -2.31 -6.73 -10.63
N ARG A 5 -1.76 -5.97 -11.58
CA ARG A 5 -0.58 -6.30 -12.39
C ARG A 5 0.58 -5.39 -12.04
N LEU A 6 1.20 -5.63 -10.89
CA LEU A 6 2.35 -4.84 -10.40
C LEU A 6 3.52 -4.82 -11.41
N ASP A 7 3.66 -5.89 -12.19
CA ASP A 7 4.58 -5.98 -13.31
C ASP A 7 4.32 -4.90 -14.37
N LEU A 8 3.06 -4.68 -14.75
CA LEU A 8 2.69 -3.63 -15.70
C LEU A 8 2.81 -2.23 -15.10
N VAL A 9 2.50 -2.08 -13.81
CA VAL A 9 2.68 -0.80 -13.10
C VAL A 9 4.15 -0.39 -13.15
N LEU A 10 5.07 -1.29 -12.76
CA LEU A 10 6.51 -1.00 -12.80
C LEU A 10 6.98 -0.68 -14.22
N TYR A 11 6.57 -1.48 -15.21
CA TYR A 11 6.91 -1.27 -16.62
C TYR A 11 6.49 0.12 -17.16
N LEU A 12 5.33 0.62 -16.72
CA LEU A 12 4.82 1.94 -17.12
C LEU A 12 5.55 3.08 -16.38
N LEU A 13 5.86 2.89 -15.10
CA LEU A 13 6.64 3.83 -14.30
C LEU A 13 8.04 4.04 -14.88
N GLU A 14 8.71 2.97 -15.27
CA GLU A 14 10.03 3.02 -15.93
C GLU A 14 9.99 3.73 -17.30
N ARG A 15 8.81 3.87 -17.91
CA ARG A 15 8.59 4.63 -19.15
C ARG A 15 8.18 6.08 -18.94
N GLY A 16 8.16 6.54 -17.69
CA GLY A 16 7.86 7.93 -17.37
C GLY A 16 6.37 8.28 -17.42
N VAL A 17 5.47 7.31 -17.23
CA VAL A 17 4.06 7.63 -16.98
C VAL A 17 3.95 8.57 -15.78
N ASP A 18 3.05 9.54 -15.82
CA ASP A 18 2.82 10.40 -14.65
C ASP A 18 2.17 9.59 -13.52
N TYR A 19 2.87 9.53 -12.38
CA TYR A 19 2.45 8.86 -11.15
C TYR A 19 2.23 9.82 -9.98
N LYS A 20 2.40 11.13 -10.20
CA LYS A 20 2.20 12.18 -9.18
C LYS A 20 0.75 12.65 -9.12
N GLY A 21 -0.04 12.35 -10.14
CA GLY A 21 -1.47 12.63 -10.18
C GLY A 21 -2.31 11.86 -9.16
N VAL A 22 -3.48 12.40 -8.85
CA VAL A 22 -4.49 11.73 -8.02
C VAL A 22 -5.06 10.53 -8.78
N MET A 23 -4.98 9.35 -8.17
CA MET A 23 -5.46 8.09 -8.76
C MET A 23 -6.96 7.87 -8.48
N SER A 24 -7.45 8.29 -7.31
CA SER A 24 -8.87 8.23 -6.95
C SER A 24 -9.14 9.04 -5.67
N TYR A 25 -10.38 8.99 -5.17
CA TYR A 25 -10.77 9.57 -3.88
C TYR A 25 -11.38 8.51 -2.94
N THR A 26 -11.38 8.77 -1.64
CA THR A 26 -12.10 7.97 -0.63
C THR A 26 -12.59 8.84 0.52
N GLY A 27 -13.46 8.34 1.39
CA GLY A 27 -13.88 9.06 2.60
C GLY A 27 -12.77 9.11 3.64
N GLY A 28 -12.65 10.22 4.37
CA GLY A 28 -11.52 10.45 5.26
C GLY A 28 -11.47 9.59 6.52
N SER A 29 -12.56 8.91 6.89
CA SER A 29 -12.60 8.00 8.04
C SER A 29 -11.51 6.91 7.98
N ASN A 30 -11.17 6.42 6.79
CA ASN A 30 -10.10 5.42 6.59
C ASN A 30 -8.69 5.93 6.91
N TYR A 31 -8.50 7.26 6.99
CA TYR A 31 -7.22 7.94 7.19
C TYR A 31 -7.25 8.83 8.44
N GLY A 32 -8.14 8.55 9.40
CA GLY A 32 -8.25 9.34 10.63
C GLY A 32 -8.76 10.78 10.41
N LYS A 33 -9.42 11.03 9.28
CA LYS A 33 -9.99 12.32 8.87
C LYS A 33 -11.51 12.22 8.75
N PRO A 34 -12.25 11.90 9.84
CA PRO A 34 -13.67 11.59 9.76
C PRO A 34 -14.54 12.73 9.21
N ASN A 35 -14.07 13.97 9.29
CA ASN A 35 -14.76 15.16 8.80
C ASN A 35 -14.43 15.51 7.34
N GLU A 36 -13.51 14.78 6.69
CA GLU A 36 -13.18 14.98 5.27
C GLU A 36 -14.05 14.09 4.37
N GLU A 37 -14.88 14.72 3.54
CA GLU A 37 -15.76 14.02 2.60
C GLU A 37 -14.97 13.27 1.51
N LYS A 38 -13.83 13.85 1.08
CA LYS A 38 -12.95 13.26 0.07
C LYS A 38 -11.47 13.46 0.42
N VAL A 39 -10.74 12.35 0.47
CA VAL A 39 -9.28 12.27 0.55
C VAL A 39 -8.76 11.77 -0.79
N SER A 40 -7.84 12.53 -1.38
CA SER A 40 -7.11 12.13 -2.59
C SER A 40 -6.20 10.95 -2.30
N LEU A 41 -6.25 9.93 -3.15
CA LEU A 41 -5.36 8.77 -3.11
C LEU A 41 -4.40 8.82 -4.27
N PHE A 42 -3.11 8.71 -3.98
CA PHE A 42 -2.02 8.61 -4.94
C PHE A 42 -1.60 7.15 -5.13
N LEU A 43 -0.65 6.91 -6.03
CA LEU A 43 -0.14 5.55 -6.28
C LEU A 43 0.36 4.88 -5.00
N VAL A 44 1.05 5.64 -4.14
CA VAL A 44 1.60 5.14 -2.88
C VAL A 44 0.50 4.65 -1.93
N ASP A 45 -0.65 5.35 -1.88
CA ASP A 45 -1.82 4.92 -1.13
C ASP A 45 -2.42 3.63 -1.72
N LYS A 46 -2.45 3.51 -3.05
CA LYS A 46 -2.91 2.27 -3.69
C LYS A 46 -2.05 1.06 -3.31
N LEU A 47 -0.74 1.24 -3.17
CA LEU A 47 0.16 0.20 -2.69
C LEU A 47 -0.13 -0.17 -1.22
N ARG A 48 -0.59 0.77 -0.38
CA ARG A 48 -1.05 0.50 1.00
C ARG A 48 -2.32 -0.34 1.06
N TYR A 49 -3.11 -0.46 -0.02
CA TYR A 49 -4.25 -1.39 -0.07
C TYR A 49 -3.89 -2.82 -0.52
N LYS A 50 -2.65 -3.04 -0.99
CA LYS A 50 -2.21 -4.33 -1.52
C LYS A 50 -1.49 -5.15 -0.45
N VAL A 51 -2.28 -5.92 0.32
CA VAL A 51 -1.81 -6.87 1.34
C VAL A 51 -1.36 -8.17 0.69
N TYR A 52 -0.07 -8.47 0.80
CA TYR A 52 0.54 -9.73 0.34
C TYR A 52 1.35 -10.35 1.47
N GLY A 53 1.52 -11.67 1.45
CA GLY A 53 2.49 -12.34 2.32
C GLY A 53 3.92 -11.91 1.96
N LEU A 54 4.77 -11.70 2.97
CA LEU A 54 6.13 -11.18 2.78
C LEU A 54 7.00 -12.06 1.87
N ASP A 55 6.76 -13.37 1.87
CA ASP A 55 7.49 -14.35 1.06
C ASP A 55 6.90 -14.54 -0.35
N THR A 56 5.86 -13.79 -0.71
CA THR A 56 5.22 -13.93 -2.02
C THR A 56 5.93 -13.10 -3.09
N LYS A 57 5.92 -13.59 -4.34
CA LYS A 57 6.39 -12.82 -5.51
C LYS A 57 5.70 -11.45 -5.59
N TRP A 58 4.42 -11.37 -5.24
CA TRP A 58 3.65 -10.12 -5.24
C TRP A 58 4.19 -9.07 -4.28
N TYR A 59 4.62 -9.47 -3.09
CA TYR A 59 5.29 -8.56 -2.17
C TYR A 59 6.62 -8.07 -2.75
N GLN A 60 7.42 -8.95 -3.37
CA GLN A 60 8.67 -8.55 -3.99
C GLN A 60 8.47 -7.55 -5.13
N GLU A 61 7.45 -7.73 -5.98
CA GLU A 61 7.10 -6.76 -7.03
C GLU A 61 6.63 -5.42 -6.44
N LYS A 62 5.83 -5.45 -5.36
CA LYS A 62 5.43 -4.23 -4.63
C LYS A 62 6.66 -3.47 -4.12
N ILE A 63 7.66 -4.16 -3.58
CA ILE A 63 8.91 -3.56 -3.10
C ILE A 63 9.71 -2.91 -4.24
N LYS A 64 9.73 -3.49 -5.44
CA LYS A 64 10.39 -2.86 -6.59
C LYS A 64 9.74 -1.51 -6.94
N ILE A 65 8.41 -1.45 -6.96
CA ILE A 65 7.67 -0.20 -7.17
C ILE A 65 7.97 0.81 -6.05
N ILE A 66 7.98 0.37 -4.79
CA ILE A 66 8.30 1.25 -3.64
C ILE A 66 9.71 1.82 -3.79
N ARG A 67 10.70 1.01 -4.19
CA ARG A 67 12.08 1.48 -4.43
C ARG A 67 12.15 2.47 -5.60
N PHE A 68 11.42 2.22 -6.68
CA PHE A 68 11.30 3.17 -7.78
C PHE A 68 10.76 4.50 -7.26
N LEU A 69 9.64 4.50 -6.54
CA LEU A 69 9.04 5.73 -5.99
C LEU A 69 9.97 6.46 -5.01
N ALA A 70 10.69 5.72 -4.16
CA ALA A 70 11.68 6.28 -3.25
C ALA A 70 12.83 6.99 -4.00
N SER A 71 13.29 6.43 -5.13
CA SER A 71 14.30 7.08 -5.99
C SER A 71 13.81 8.41 -6.58
N GLN A 72 12.49 8.63 -6.59
CA GLN A 72 11.83 9.83 -7.08
C GLN A 72 11.37 10.77 -5.94
N GLY A 73 11.77 10.49 -4.69
CA GLY A 73 11.45 11.29 -3.51
C GLY A 73 10.09 11.00 -2.87
N ILE A 74 9.39 9.94 -3.29
CA ILE A 74 8.10 9.53 -2.69
C ILE A 74 8.36 8.44 -1.65
N ASP A 75 8.11 8.76 -0.38
CA ASP A 75 8.36 7.86 0.74
C ASP A 75 7.11 7.05 1.13
N TYR A 76 7.10 5.77 0.74
CA TYR A 76 6.05 4.82 1.09
C TYR A 76 5.87 4.63 2.59
N TRP A 77 6.97 4.62 3.34
CA TRP A 77 6.95 4.28 4.76
C TRP A 77 6.31 5.39 5.59
N LYS A 78 6.35 6.64 5.11
CA LYS A 78 5.62 7.78 5.69
C LYS A 78 4.14 7.83 5.33
N THR A 79 3.71 7.11 4.28
CA THR A 79 2.29 7.05 3.92
C THR A 79 1.51 6.26 4.98
N PRO A 80 0.46 6.81 5.60
CA PRO A 80 -0.36 6.12 6.59
C PRO A 80 -0.94 4.81 6.06
N ILE A 81 -1.03 3.80 6.93
CA ILE A 81 -1.76 2.56 6.61
C ILE A 81 -3.25 2.83 6.83
N PRO A 82 -4.12 2.60 5.84
CA PRO A 82 -5.56 2.80 6.00
C PRO A 82 -6.13 1.90 7.10
N GLN A 83 -7.08 2.40 7.88
CA GLN A 83 -7.67 1.65 9.01
C GLN A 83 -8.27 0.31 8.56
N THR A 84 -8.91 0.27 7.39
CA THR A 84 -9.45 -0.96 6.78
C THR A 84 -8.36 -2.01 6.53
N ILE A 85 -7.14 -1.59 6.22
CA ILE A 85 -6.01 -2.49 6.00
C ILE A 85 -5.43 -2.97 7.32
N ILE A 86 -5.34 -2.11 8.35
CA ILE A 86 -4.98 -2.52 9.71
C ILE A 86 -5.96 -3.60 10.22
N ASN A 87 -7.25 -3.40 10.01
CA ASN A 87 -8.29 -4.36 10.38
C ASN A 87 -8.10 -5.68 9.61
N ARG A 88 -7.87 -5.62 8.29
CA ARG A 88 -7.60 -6.82 7.47
C ARG A 88 -6.38 -7.60 7.93
N ILE A 89 -5.27 -6.92 8.23
CA ILE A 89 -4.05 -7.56 8.76
C ILE A 89 -4.33 -8.20 10.13
N SER A 90 -5.13 -7.55 10.97
CA SER A 90 -5.54 -8.10 12.26
C SER A 90 -6.38 -9.37 12.10
N GLU A 91 -7.34 -9.40 11.17
CA GLU A 91 -8.11 -10.61 10.89
C GLU A 91 -7.23 -11.73 10.32
N MET A 92 -6.32 -11.41 9.37
CA MET A 92 -5.34 -12.38 8.86
C MET A 92 -4.46 -12.95 9.97
N SER A 93 -4.03 -12.12 10.93
CA SER A 93 -3.21 -12.55 12.05
C SER A 93 -3.94 -13.54 12.96
N LYS A 94 -5.25 -13.33 13.19
CA LYS A 94 -6.09 -14.27 13.95
C LYS A 94 -6.25 -15.59 13.20
N THR A 95 -6.63 -15.55 11.93
CA THR A 95 -6.85 -16.77 11.12
C THR A 95 -5.58 -17.63 11.01
N ASN A 96 -4.40 -17.00 10.93
CA ASN A 96 -3.12 -17.70 10.82
C ASN A 96 -2.42 -17.92 12.18
N ASN A 97 -3.09 -17.63 13.31
CA ASN A 97 -2.54 -17.76 14.66
C ASN A 97 -1.16 -17.08 14.84
N TRP A 98 -1.00 -15.87 14.31
CA TRP A 98 0.23 -15.10 14.50
C TRP A 98 0.34 -14.58 15.93
N SER A 99 1.55 -14.61 16.49
CA SER A 99 1.84 -13.86 17.71
C SER A 99 1.77 -12.35 17.44
N GLU A 100 1.50 -11.55 18.47
CA GLU A 100 1.53 -10.08 18.35
C GLU A 100 2.88 -9.58 17.83
N ARG A 101 3.99 -10.24 18.21
CA ARG A 101 5.32 -9.95 17.66
C ARG A 101 5.37 -10.14 16.15
N LYS A 102 4.87 -11.27 15.63
CA LYS A 102 4.84 -11.56 14.19
C LYS A 102 3.93 -10.60 13.43
N LYS A 103 2.79 -10.24 14.01
CA LYS A 103 1.87 -9.23 13.46
C LYS A 103 2.54 -7.85 13.35
N ASN A 104 3.21 -7.41 14.42
CA ASN A 104 3.92 -6.12 14.41
C ASN A 104 5.11 -6.12 13.43
N GLU A 105 5.84 -7.23 13.34
CA GLU A 105 6.87 -7.40 12.32
C GLU A 105 6.29 -7.29 10.91
N PHE A 106 5.18 -7.97 10.64
CA PHE A 106 4.48 -7.88 9.36
C PHE A 106 4.09 -6.44 9.06
N ILE A 107 3.46 -5.72 10.00
CA ILE A 107 3.05 -4.31 9.83
C ILE A 107 4.25 -3.41 9.56
N SER A 108 5.39 -3.62 10.24
CA SER A 108 6.60 -2.80 10.04
C SER A 108 7.24 -2.97 8.65
N LYS A 109 7.04 -4.14 8.03
CA LYS A 109 7.54 -4.48 6.70
C LYS A 109 6.47 -4.30 5.62
N TYR A 110 5.24 -4.03 6.01
CA TYR A 110 4.09 -3.88 5.13
C TYR A 110 4.11 -2.55 4.39
#